data_AF-A0A4Z1KNV3-F1
#
_entry.id   AF-A0A4Z1KNV3-F1
#
_cell.length_a   1.000
_cell.length_b   1.000
_cell.length_c   1.000
_cell.angle_alpha   90.00
_cell.angle_beta   90.00
_cell.angle_gamma   90.00
#
_symmetry.space_group_name_H-M   'P 1'
#
loop_
_entity.id
_entity.type
_entity.pdbx_description
1 polymer ?
#
loop_
_entity_poly.entity_id
_entity_poly.type
_entity_poly.pdbx_seq_one_letter_code
_entity_poly.pdbx_strand_id
1 'polypeptide(L)'
;MFSRTMRKSLLDTRIPSATLLPTFLLPSRARFFNSTAQHVESPIQSSHASPLSAATLTPEKSSIASSAPVAPCPNVTPLSLSPSVMQMLPLLTAQQSHFITTHIYSRPYLVTVGDTVRLPFRMPGVVPGDVLRLNTASSIGSRDYTLKGTPYLDERIFECRARVMGTEAEPMRIKEKTKRRNRKTKTVKSKHKYTILRIAELKVKTVEEIEG
;
A
#
# COMPACT_ATOMS: atom_id res chain seq x y z
N MET A 1 70.37 13.64 -10.49
CA MET A 1 70.56 14.62 -11.58
C MET A 1 69.83 14.12 -12.81
N PHE A 2 69.06 15.03 -13.44
CA PHE A 2 68.46 15.07 -14.78
C PHE A 2 68.51 13.78 -15.65
N SER A 3 67.41 13.28 -16.21
CA SER A 3 66.76 13.94 -17.34
C SER A 3 65.38 13.36 -17.67
N ARG A 4 64.47 14.24 -18.10
CA ARG A 4 63.16 13.98 -18.72
C ARG A 4 63.36 13.85 -20.23
N THR A 5 62.61 12.99 -20.93
CA THR A 5 62.05 13.36 -22.25
C THR A 5 60.77 12.58 -22.55
N MET A 6 59.72 13.36 -22.82
CA MET A 6 58.42 12.92 -23.29
C MET A 6 58.45 12.66 -24.79
N ARG A 7 57.76 11.63 -25.28
CA ARG A 7 57.46 11.47 -26.71
C ARG A 7 56.09 12.10 -26.99
N LYS A 8 56.13 13.19 -27.76
CA LYS A 8 54.99 13.91 -28.33
C LYS A 8 54.35 13.09 -29.46
N SER A 9 53.03 12.95 -29.43
CA SER A 9 52.22 12.55 -30.59
C SER A 9 51.87 13.81 -31.41
N LEU A 10 52.22 13.79 -32.70
CA LEU A 10 51.78 14.75 -33.71
C LEU A 10 50.68 14.09 -34.52
N LEU A 11 49.46 14.64 -34.49
CA LEU A 11 48.57 14.71 -35.66
C LEU A 11 47.64 15.92 -35.46
N ASP A 12 48.05 17.02 -36.10
CA ASP A 12 47.27 18.23 -36.31
C ASP A 12 46.69 18.11 -37.73
N THR A 13 45.40 17.83 -37.86
CA THR A 13 44.66 18.00 -39.12
C THR A 13 43.59 19.05 -38.90
N ARG A 14 43.96 20.27 -39.30
CA ARG A 14 43.05 21.40 -39.48
C ARG A 14 42.11 21.11 -40.66
N ILE A 15 40.81 21.22 -40.41
CA ILE A 15 39.80 21.39 -41.46
C ILE A 15 39.10 22.73 -41.19
N PRO A 16 39.06 23.66 -42.16
CA PRO A 16 38.49 24.99 -41.96
C PRO A 16 36.97 24.95 -41.98
N SER A 17 36.41 25.74 -41.07
CA SER A 17 35.03 26.18 -40.99
C SER A 17 34.61 26.99 -42.21
N ALA A 18 33.49 26.62 -42.84
CA ALA A 18 32.66 27.55 -43.61
C ALA A 18 31.20 27.07 -43.64
N THR A 19 30.34 27.93 -43.08
CA THR A 19 28.93 28.15 -43.44
C THR A 19 27.97 26.98 -43.29
N LEU A 20 27.06 27.05 -42.29
CA LEU A 20 25.60 26.94 -42.48
C LEU A 20 24.83 27.34 -41.19
N LEU A 21 24.00 28.37 -41.38
CA LEU A 21 22.87 28.99 -40.65
C LEU A 21 22.41 28.50 -39.25
N PRO A 22 22.05 29.42 -38.32
CA PRO A 22 21.29 29.12 -37.11
C PRO A 22 19.79 29.43 -37.31
N THR A 23 18.88 28.49 -37.02
CA THR A 23 17.52 28.74 -36.47
C THR A 23 16.64 27.49 -36.52
N PHE A 24 16.55 26.78 -35.40
CA PHE A 24 15.35 26.01 -35.07
C PHE A 24 14.79 26.55 -33.77
N LEU A 25 13.92 27.55 -33.89
CA LEU A 25 13.01 27.98 -32.84
C LEU A 25 11.92 26.91 -32.72
N LEU A 26 12.04 26.01 -31.75
CA LEU A 26 10.90 25.20 -31.34
C LEU A 26 9.93 26.08 -30.54
N PRO A 27 8.64 26.15 -30.92
CA PRO A 27 7.64 26.81 -30.09
C PRO A 27 7.42 25.99 -28.82
N SER A 28 7.87 26.53 -27.70
CA SER A 28 7.48 26.12 -26.37
C SER A 28 5.96 26.26 -26.23
N ARG A 29 5.23 25.16 -26.44
CA ARG A 29 3.80 25.07 -26.14
C ARG A 29 3.64 25.12 -24.62
N ALA A 30 3.19 26.27 -24.13
CA ALA A 30 2.84 26.47 -22.73
C ALA A 30 1.83 25.40 -22.29
N ARG A 31 2.14 24.74 -21.17
CA ARG A 31 1.20 23.84 -20.51
C ARG A 31 0.09 24.70 -19.89
N PHE A 32 -1.14 24.47 -20.33
CA PHE A 32 -2.31 24.96 -19.63
C PHE A 32 -2.32 24.36 -18.22
N PHE A 33 -2.30 25.24 -17.22
CA PHE A 33 -2.58 24.89 -15.84
C PHE A 33 -4.09 24.64 -15.70
N ASN A 34 -4.48 23.41 -15.39
CA ASN A 34 -5.79 23.15 -14.81
C ASN A 34 -5.74 23.61 -13.34
N SER A 35 -6.14 24.87 -13.10
CA SER A 35 -6.48 25.32 -11.76
C SER A 35 -7.94 24.97 -11.49
N THR A 36 -8.12 24.08 -10.53
CA THR A 36 -9.39 23.77 -9.85
C THR A 36 -10.09 25.05 -9.40
N ALA A 37 -11.40 25.13 -9.64
CA ALA A 37 -12.26 26.10 -8.97
C ALA A 37 -12.29 25.77 -7.47
N GLN A 38 -11.96 26.74 -6.63
CA GLN A 38 -12.19 26.67 -5.20
C GLN A 38 -13.68 26.84 -4.95
N HIS A 39 -14.33 25.78 -4.48
CA HIS A 39 -15.65 25.86 -3.87
C HIS A 39 -15.52 26.64 -2.57
N VAL A 40 -15.91 27.92 -2.59
CA VAL A 40 -16.10 28.73 -1.39
C VAL A 40 -17.46 28.36 -0.82
N GLU A 41 -17.45 27.56 0.23
CA GLU A 41 -18.62 27.34 1.09
C GLU A 41 -19.03 28.68 1.71
N SER A 42 -20.29 29.05 1.57
CA SER A 42 -20.88 30.21 2.24
C SER A 42 -20.99 29.97 3.76
N PRO A 43 -20.71 30.97 4.60
CA PRO A 43 -20.86 30.81 6.04
C PRO A 43 -22.34 30.74 6.41
N ILE A 44 -22.70 29.65 7.10
CA ILE A 44 -24.01 29.48 7.75
C ILE A 44 -24.20 30.62 8.74
N GLN A 45 -25.28 31.36 8.53
CA GLN A 45 -25.75 32.40 9.43
C GLN A 45 -26.15 31.76 10.76
N SER A 46 -25.39 32.08 11.81
CA SER A 46 -25.78 31.81 13.19
C SER A 46 -26.86 32.80 13.60
N SER A 47 -28.11 32.35 13.68
CA SER A 47 -29.18 33.06 14.36
C SER A 47 -29.64 32.28 15.60
N HIS A 48 -29.90 33.06 16.65
CA HIS A 48 -30.51 32.73 17.95
C HIS A 48 -29.57 32.45 19.12
N ALA A 49 -29.10 33.56 19.70
CA ALA A 49 -28.77 33.68 21.10
C ALA A 49 -30.00 34.20 21.88
N SER A 50 -30.31 33.57 23.03
CA SER A 50 -30.99 34.12 24.22
C SER A 50 -31.13 33.02 25.30
N PRO A 51 -31.19 33.34 26.61
CA PRO A 51 -30.18 32.85 27.56
C PRO A 51 -30.70 32.11 28.81
N LEU A 52 -29.75 31.68 29.64
CA LEU A 52 -29.82 31.35 31.09
C LEU A 52 -30.73 30.19 31.54
N SER A 53 -30.11 29.14 32.08
CA SER A 53 -30.40 28.67 33.45
C SER A 53 -29.22 27.87 34.00
N ALA A 54 -28.69 28.34 35.12
CA ALA A 54 -27.66 27.70 35.90
C ALA A 54 -28.24 26.51 36.68
N ALA A 55 -27.60 25.35 36.59
CA ALA A 55 -27.78 24.27 37.54
C ALA A 55 -26.40 23.66 37.83
N THR A 56 -25.87 24.03 39.00
CA THR A 56 -24.83 23.32 39.73
C THR A 56 -25.35 21.92 40.08
N LEU A 57 -24.52 20.88 39.99
CA LEU A 57 -24.27 19.88 41.04
C LEU A 57 -23.36 18.73 40.54
N THR A 58 -22.23 18.60 41.26
CA THR A 58 -21.49 17.38 41.65
C THR A 58 -20.86 16.43 40.61
N PRO A 59 -19.56 16.11 40.73
CA PRO A 59 -18.90 15.07 39.95
C PRO A 59 -19.07 13.69 40.61
N GLU A 60 -19.73 12.77 39.91
CA GLU A 60 -19.70 11.35 40.27
C GLU A 60 -18.44 10.68 39.73
N LYS A 61 -17.65 10.15 40.66
CA LYS A 61 -16.44 9.38 40.44
C LYS A 61 -16.82 7.95 40.08
N SER A 62 -16.85 7.62 38.79
CA SER A 62 -16.99 6.22 38.35
C SER A 62 -15.66 5.47 38.50
N SER A 63 -15.71 4.46 39.34
CA SER A 63 -14.68 3.48 39.62
C SER A 63 -14.33 2.65 38.39
N ILE A 64 -13.03 2.53 38.11
CA ILE A 64 -12.46 1.57 37.17
C ILE A 64 -12.67 0.17 37.75
N ALA A 65 -13.65 -0.56 37.22
CA ALA A 65 -13.85 -1.96 37.48
C ALA A 65 -12.88 -2.80 36.64
N SER A 66 -12.24 -3.75 37.31
CA SER A 66 -11.26 -4.72 36.86
C SER A 66 -11.64 -5.49 35.59
N SER A 67 -10.78 -5.47 34.59
CA SER A 67 -10.84 -6.33 33.41
C SER A 67 -10.38 -7.76 33.74
N ALA A 68 -11.33 -8.66 33.99
CA ALA A 68 -11.09 -10.09 33.87
C ALA A 68 -11.12 -10.49 32.37
N PRO A 69 -10.28 -11.44 31.92
CA PRO A 69 -10.25 -11.86 30.53
C PRO A 69 -11.50 -12.71 30.23
N VAL A 70 -12.42 -12.16 29.45
CA VAL A 70 -13.56 -12.88 28.87
C VAL A 70 -13.00 -13.88 27.85
N ALA A 71 -13.21 -15.16 28.11
CA ALA A 71 -12.98 -16.22 27.13
C ALA A 71 -13.82 -15.96 25.87
N PRO A 72 -13.28 -16.12 24.65
CA PRO A 72 -14.06 -15.93 23.44
C PRO A 72 -15.13 -17.03 23.34
N CYS A 73 -16.39 -16.66 23.55
CA CYS A 73 -17.53 -17.48 23.21
C CYS A 73 -17.56 -17.68 21.67
N PRO A 74 -17.72 -18.91 21.15
CA PRO A 74 -17.97 -19.12 19.74
C PRO A 74 -19.41 -18.68 19.42
N ASN A 75 -19.59 -17.43 19.00
CA ASN A 75 -20.84 -17.02 18.35
C ASN A 75 -20.91 -17.73 16.99
N VAL A 76 -21.50 -18.93 16.98
CA VAL A 76 -21.84 -19.70 15.79
C VAL A 76 -23.11 -19.11 15.18
N THR A 77 -22.99 -17.92 14.59
CA THR A 77 -24.02 -17.47 13.65
C THR A 77 -23.80 -18.29 12.37
N PRO A 78 -24.81 -19.05 11.89
CA PRO A 78 -24.69 -19.78 10.64
C PRO A 78 -24.48 -18.79 9.50
N LEU A 79 -23.51 -19.06 8.64
CA LEU A 79 -23.20 -18.19 7.52
C LEU A 79 -24.30 -18.32 6.46
N SER A 80 -25.26 -17.40 6.42
CA SER A 80 -26.28 -17.38 5.39
C SER A 80 -25.69 -16.81 4.09
N LEU A 81 -25.19 -17.67 3.21
CA LEU A 81 -24.75 -17.28 1.88
C LEU A 81 -25.97 -16.84 1.04
N SER A 82 -25.78 -15.86 0.16
CA SER A 82 -26.84 -15.46 -0.76
C SER A 82 -27.05 -16.53 -1.83
N PRO A 83 -28.29 -16.74 -2.30
CA PRO A 83 -28.59 -17.80 -3.28
C PRO A 83 -27.82 -17.63 -4.60
N SER A 84 -27.53 -16.38 -4.99
CA SER A 84 -26.70 -16.08 -6.16
C SER A 84 -25.26 -16.57 -5.97
N VAL A 85 -24.68 -16.39 -4.78
CA VAL A 85 -23.33 -16.87 -4.48
C VAL A 85 -23.28 -18.39 -4.47
N MET A 86 -24.28 -19.06 -3.91
CA MET A 86 -24.37 -20.53 -3.93
C MET A 86 -24.40 -21.10 -5.35
N GLN A 87 -25.08 -20.44 -6.29
CA GLN A 87 -25.15 -20.90 -7.69
C GLN A 87 -23.84 -20.63 -8.47
N MET A 88 -23.20 -19.49 -8.22
CA MET A 88 -22.03 -19.03 -9.00
C MET A 88 -20.69 -19.54 -8.45
N LEU A 89 -20.62 -19.84 -7.15
CA LEU A 89 -19.38 -20.27 -6.50
C LEU A 89 -18.84 -21.59 -7.09
N PRO A 90 -19.67 -22.62 -7.38
CA PRO A 90 -19.21 -23.83 -8.08
C PRO A 90 -18.58 -23.53 -9.45
N LEU A 91 -19.17 -22.60 -10.22
CA LEU A 91 -18.64 -22.19 -11.52
C LEU A 91 -17.27 -21.49 -11.39
N LEU A 92 -17.09 -20.68 -10.35
CA LEU A 92 -15.81 -20.06 -10.04
C LEU A 92 -14.77 -21.11 -9.61
N THR A 93 -15.15 -22.09 -8.78
CA THR A 93 -14.23 -23.16 -8.33
C THR A 93 -13.82 -24.12 -9.44
N ALA A 94 -14.68 -24.34 -10.44
CA ALA A 94 -14.37 -25.20 -11.59
C ALA A 94 -13.27 -24.62 -12.50
N GLN A 95 -13.04 -23.31 -12.43
CA GLN A 95 -11.95 -22.66 -13.16
C GLN A 95 -10.62 -22.88 -12.42
N GLN A 96 -9.53 -22.98 -13.18
CA GLN A 96 -8.22 -23.39 -12.67
C GLN A 96 -7.35 -22.22 -12.16
N SER A 97 -7.59 -21.00 -12.63
CA SER A 97 -6.78 -19.84 -12.30
C SER A 97 -7.59 -18.82 -11.49
N HIS A 98 -7.16 -18.53 -10.27
CA HIS A 98 -7.82 -17.56 -9.41
C HIS A 98 -6.88 -16.44 -8.99
N PHE A 99 -7.43 -15.24 -8.86
CA PHE A 99 -6.77 -14.09 -8.25
C PHE A 99 -7.56 -13.64 -7.02
N ILE A 100 -6.88 -12.97 -6.10
CA ILE A 100 -7.50 -12.40 -4.91
C ILE A 100 -6.95 -11.00 -4.67
N THR A 101 -7.83 -10.11 -4.21
CA THR A 101 -7.42 -8.82 -3.65
C THR A 101 -7.44 -8.92 -2.13
N THR A 102 -6.28 -9.26 -1.56
CA THR A 102 -6.11 -9.40 -0.11
C THR A 102 -5.68 -8.08 0.52
N HIS A 103 -6.07 -7.84 1.78
CA HIS A 103 -5.72 -6.64 2.52
C HIS A 103 -4.74 -6.96 3.64
N ILE A 104 -3.57 -6.31 3.62
CA ILE A 104 -2.58 -6.39 4.69
C ILE A 104 -2.50 -5.00 5.33
N TYR A 105 -2.89 -4.89 6.61
CA TYR A 105 -3.08 -3.59 7.29
C TYR A 105 -3.89 -2.60 6.45
N SER A 106 -5.04 -3.05 5.94
CA SER A 106 -5.98 -2.26 5.12
C SER A 106 -5.45 -1.83 3.74
N ARG A 107 -4.23 -2.21 3.34
CA ARG A 107 -3.69 -1.96 2.00
C ARG A 107 -4.02 -3.13 1.07
N PRO A 108 -4.69 -2.89 -0.07
CA PRO A 108 -5.04 -3.95 -1.01
C PRO A 108 -3.83 -4.41 -1.84
N TYR A 109 -3.73 -5.72 -2.05
CA TYR A 109 -2.76 -6.37 -2.92
C TYR A 109 -3.51 -7.38 -3.80
N LEU A 110 -3.50 -7.15 -5.11
CA LEU A 110 -3.99 -8.12 -6.09
C LEU A 110 -2.87 -9.13 -6.34
N VAL A 111 -3.16 -10.40 -6.03
CA VAL A 111 -2.17 -11.48 -6.08
C VAL A 111 -2.77 -12.77 -6.63
N THR A 112 -1.91 -13.59 -7.19
CA THR A 112 -2.13 -14.97 -7.61
C THR A 112 -1.16 -15.91 -6.88
N VAL A 113 -1.34 -17.22 -7.05
CA VAL A 113 -0.44 -18.20 -6.44
C VAL A 113 0.97 -18.07 -7.04
N GLY A 114 1.97 -18.02 -6.18
CA GLY A 114 3.38 -17.90 -6.58
C GLY A 114 3.88 -16.45 -6.63
N ASP A 115 3.00 -15.46 -6.59
CA ASP A 115 3.39 -14.05 -6.60
C ASP A 115 4.19 -13.66 -5.35
N THR A 116 5.09 -12.70 -5.55
CA THR A 116 5.93 -12.15 -4.47
C THR A 116 5.48 -10.72 -4.15
N VAL A 117 4.99 -10.53 -2.92
CA VAL A 117 4.51 -9.25 -2.41
C VAL A 117 5.58 -8.59 -1.55
N ARG A 118 6.01 -7.40 -1.95
CA ARG A 118 6.93 -6.57 -1.17
C ARG A 118 6.17 -5.55 -0.33
N LEU A 119 6.12 -5.77 0.97
CA LEU A 119 5.41 -4.90 1.91
C LEU A 119 6.23 -3.66 2.28
N PRO A 120 5.62 -2.46 2.33
CA PRO A 120 6.28 -1.19 2.60
C PRO A 120 6.64 -0.97 4.07
N PHE A 121 6.87 -2.05 4.84
CA PHE A 121 7.27 -2.00 6.24
C PHE A 121 7.90 -3.35 6.65
N ARG A 122 8.60 -3.32 7.79
CA ARG A 122 9.04 -4.54 8.48
C ARG A 122 7.87 -5.06 9.32
N MET A 123 7.38 -6.24 8.99
CA MET A 123 6.39 -6.94 9.80
C MET A 123 7.07 -7.43 11.10
N PRO A 124 6.56 -7.06 12.28
CA PRO A 124 7.11 -7.52 13.54
C PRO A 124 6.68 -8.98 13.80
N GLY A 125 7.48 -9.71 14.57
CA GLY A 125 7.11 -11.05 15.06
C GLY A 125 7.05 -12.16 14.00
N VAL A 126 7.50 -11.90 12.78
CA VAL A 126 7.59 -12.93 11.73
C VAL A 126 9.05 -13.30 11.46
N VAL A 127 9.28 -14.60 11.29
CA VAL A 127 10.55 -15.21 10.95
C VAL A 127 10.49 -15.68 9.49
N PRO A 128 11.60 -15.59 8.73
CA PRO A 128 11.67 -16.21 7.41
C PRO A 128 11.29 -17.69 7.48
N GLY A 129 10.32 -18.10 6.68
CA GLY A 129 9.78 -19.46 6.67
C GLY A 129 8.35 -19.57 7.21
N ASP A 130 7.90 -18.62 8.03
CA ASP A 130 6.56 -18.62 8.62
C ASP A 130 5.46 -18.55 7.55
N VAL A 131 4.32 -19.17 7.83
CA VAL A 131 3.14 -19.18 6.96
C VAL A 131 2.03 -18.37 7.62
N LEU A 132 1.57 -17.33 6.92
CA LEU A 132 0.53 -16.42 7.36
C LEU A 132 -0.78 -16.76 6.65
N ARG A 133 -1.85 -16.94 7.42
CA ARG A 133 -3.22 -17.02 6.89
C ARG A 133 -3.73 -15.61 6.64
N LEU A 134 -4.06 -15.29 5.40
CA LEU A 134 -4.62 -14.00 5.02
C LEU A 134 -6.15 -14.09 5.10
N ASN A 135 -6.70 -13.48 6.13
CA ASN A 135 -8.12 -13.56 6.46
C ASN A 135 -8.97 -12.52 5.72
N THR A 136 -8.37 -11.38 5.38
CA THR A 136 -9.11 -10.24 4.83
C THR A 136 -8.91 -10.16 3.32
N ALA A 137 -10.00 -10.28 2.57
CA ALA A 137 -10.03 -10.08 1.13
C ALA A 137 -11.27 -9.28 0.70
N SER A 138 -11.10 -8.41 -0.30
CA SER A 138 -12.21 -7.60 -0.86
C SER A 138 -12.85 -8.29 -2.06
N SER A 139 -12.05 -8.99 -2.86
CA SER A 139 -12.53 -9.74 -4.01
C SER A 139 -11.71 -11.00 -4.23
N ILE A 140 -12.38 -12.05 -4.69
CA ILE A 140 -11.75 -13.26 -5.24
C ILE A 140 -12.41 -13.54 -6.59
N GLY A 141 -11.61 -13.93 -7.57
CA GLY A 141 -12.14 -14.10 -8.91
C GLY A 141 -11.30 -15.04 -9.73
N SER A 142 -11.88 -15.41 -10.86
CA SER A 142 -11.21 -16.02 -11.97
C SER A 142 -11.49 -15.14 -13.20
N ARG A 143 -11.18 -15.64 -14.39
CA ARG A 143 -11.33 -14.90 -15.65
C ARG A 143 -12.73 -14.34 -15.87
N ASP A 144 -13.77 -15.14 -15.65
CA ASP A 144 -15.15 -14.81 -16.04
C ASP A 144 -16.04 -14.45 -14.84
N TYR A 145 -15.69 -14.94 -13.65
CA TYR A 145 -16.47 -14.76 -12.42
C TYR A 145 -15.66 -14.04 -11.35
N THR A 146 -16.25 -13.07 -10.66
CA THR A 146 -15.63 -12.39 -9.51
C THR A 146 -16.63 -12.27 -8.38
N LEU A 147 -16.29 -12.84 -7.24
CA LEU A 147 -17.01 -12.66 -5.99
C LEU A 147 -16.45 -11.44 -5.27
N LYS A 148 -17.33 -10.48 -4.95
CA LYS A 148 -16.98 -9.25 -4.23
C LYS A 148 -17.68 -9.22 -2.89
N GLY A 149 -16.94 -8.80 -1.86
CA GLY A 149 -17.47 -8.61 -0.51
C GLY A 149 -17.93 -7.18 -0.30
N THR A 150 -18.89 -7.02 0.61
CA THR A 150 -19.37 -5.72 1.08
C THR A 150 -19.29 -5.70 2.60
N PRO A 151 -18.18 -5.27 3.24
CA PRO A 151 -16.93 -4.72 2.69
C PRO A 151 -15.82 -5.75 2.39
N TYR A 152 -15.83 -6.89 3.07
CA TYR A 152 -14.87 -8.00 2.90
C TYR A 152 -15.62 -9.31 2.68
N LEU A 153 -14.94 -10.28 2.08
CA LEU A 153 -15.44 -11.66 2.01
C LEU A 153 -15.30 -12.34 3.36
N ASP A 154 -16.17 -13.31 3.62
CA ASP A 154 -16.03 -14.15 4.79
C ASP A 154 -14.83 -15.10 4.64
N GLU A 155 -14.12 -15.32 5.76
CA GLU A 155 -12.90 -16.13 5.82
C GLU A 155 -13.16 -17.60 5.46
N ARG A 156 -14.41 -18.05 5.59
CA ARG A 156 -14.80 -19.44 5.33
C ARG A 156 -14.90 -19.77 3.85
N ILE A 157 -14.98 -18.77 2.98
CA ILE A 157 -15.16 -18.96 1.54
C ILE A 157 -13.83 -19.28 0.84
N PHE A 158 -12.70 -18.83 1.42
CA PHE A 158 -11.40 -18.97 0.78
C PHE A 158 -10.30 -19.23 1.80
N GLU A 159 -9.24 -19.86 1.34
CA GLU A 159 -8.01 -20.02 2.10
C GLU A 159 -6.85 -19.42 1.29
N CYS A 160 -6.24 -18.37 1.84
CA CYS A 160 -5.06 -17.75 1.26
C CYS A 160 -3.91 -17.81 2.25
N ARG A 161 -2.82 -18.48 1.87
CA ARG A 161 -1.62 -18.64 2.69
C ARG A 161 -0.45 -17.95 2.02
N ALA A 162 0.23 -17.09 2.77
CA ALA A 162 1.43 -16.40 2.33
C ALA A 162 2.62 -16.82 3.19
N ARG A 163 3.72 -17.22 2.56
CA ARG A 163 4.97 -17.56 3.23
C ARG A 163 5.87 -16.34 3.33
N VAL A 164 6.45 -16.10 4.50
CA VAL A 164 7.43 -15.05 4.72
C VAL A 164 8.76 -15.49 4.13
N MET A 165 9.25 -14.81 3.09
CA MET A 165 10.58 -15.09 2.54
C MET A 165 11.69 -14.44 3.37
N GLY A 166 11.42 -13.26 3.92
CA GLY A 166 12.36 -12.56 4.79
C GLY A 166 12.21 -11.05 4.72
N THR A 167 13.23 -10.34 5.19
CA THR A 167 13.26 -8.88 5.18
C THR A 167 14.40 -8.35 4.33
N GLU A 168 14.07 -7.49 3.38
CA GLU A 168 15.04 -6.76 2.58
C GLU A 168 15.21 -5.33 3.08
N ALA A 169 16.31 -4.68 2.69
CA ALA A 169 16.53 -3.28 2.94
C ALA A 169 16.83 -2.55 1.63
N GLU A 170 16.31 -1.34 1.48
CA GLU A 170 16.71 -0.47 0.38
C GLU A 170 18.17 0.00 0.51
N PRO A 171 18.80 0.48 -0.58
CA PRO A 171 20.07 1.17 -0.49
C PRO A 171 19.99 2.37 0.47
N MET A 172 21.08 2.62 1.21
CA MET A 172 21.14 3.72 2.17
C MET A 172 21.05 5.07 1.45
N ARG A 173 19.97 5.81 1.70
CA ARG A 173 19.81 7.19 1.22
C ARG A 173 20.37 8.16 2.25
N ILE A 174 21.07 9.18 1.76
CA ILE A 174 21.66 10.23 2.59
C ILE A 174 21.02 11.55 2.19
N LYS A 175 20.23 12.15 3.08
CA LYS A 175 19.60 13.47 2.88
C LYS A 175 20.33 14.51 3.72
N GLU A 176 21.05 15.39 3.05
CA GLU A 176 21.68 16.54 3.69
C GLU A 176 20.67 17.68 3.85
N LYS A 177 20.47 18.12 5.09
CA LYS A 177 19.62 19.27 5.43
C LYS A 177 20.53 20.41 5.87
N THR A 178 20.60 21.46 5.06
CA THR A 178 21.33 22.69 5.39
C THR A 178 20.50 23.92 5.07
N LYS A 179 20.90 25.07 5.60
CA LYS A 179 20.33 26.38 5.31
C LYS A 179 21.35 27.20 4.54
N ARG A 180 20.88 28.18 3.74
CA ARG A 180 21.77 29.07 2.99
C ARG A 180 22.68 29.84 3.97
N ARG A 181 23.98 29.96 3.64
CA ARG A 181 25.03 30.60 4.48
C ARG A 181 25.21 29.97 5.86
N ASN A 182 24.94 28.66 6.01
CA ASN A 182 25.26 27.91 7.22
C ASN A 182 26.27 26.81 6.92
N ARG A 183 27.40 26.78 7.65
CA ARG A 183 28.44 25.75 7.51
C ARG A 183 28.00 24.38 8.03
N LYS A 184 27.02 24.34 8.93
CA LYS A 184 26.50 23.10 9.52
C LYS A 184 25.51 22.43 8.57
N THR A 185 25.86 21.24 8.10
CA THR A 185 24.97 20.35 7.35
C THR A 185 24.49 19.22 8.27
N LYS A 186 23.17 18.97 8.30
CA LYS A 186 22.59 17.83 9.03
C LYS A 186 22.36 16.68 8.06
N THR A 187 23.19 15.66 8.15
CA THR A 187 23.07 14.46 7.34
C THR A 187 22.09 13.48 7.97
N VAL A 188 20.97 13.22 7.28
CA VAL A 188 19.96 12.23 7.69
C VAL A 188 20.13 10.98 6.84
N LYS A 189 20.45 9.85 7.47
CA LYS A 189 20.57 8.56 6.80
C LYS A 189 19.23 7.80 6.90
N SER A 190 18.75 7.27 5.80
CA SER A 190 17.52 6.48 5.71
C SER A 190 17.81 5.13 5.05
N LYS A 191 17.43 4.04 5.71
CA LYS A 191 17.52 2.68 5.19
C LYS A 191 16.28 1.89 5.64
N HIS A 192 15.19 2.00 4.88
CA HIS A 192 13.94 1.32 5.22
C HIS A 192 14.02 -0.20 4.98
N LYS A 193 13.26 -0.96 5.78
CA LYS A 193 13.14 -2.41 5.67
C LYS A 193 11.77 -2.79 5.09
N TYR A 194 11.78 -3.79 4.22
CA TYR A 194 10.61 -4.31 3.52
C TYR A 194 10.48 -5.79 3.81
N THR A 195 9.25 -6.26 4.05
CA THR A 195 8.99 -7.69 4.23
C THR A 195 8.57 -8.28 2.90
N ILE A 196 9.17 -9.41 2.53
CA ILE A 196 8.79 -10.14 1.33
C ILE A 196 7.94 -11.32 1.72
N LEU A 197 6.74 -11.36 1.15
CA LEU A 197 5.84 -12.49 1.22
C LEU A 197 5.76 -13.16 -0.14
N ARG A 198 5.58 -14.48 -0.16
CA ARG A 198 5.25 -15.24 -1.35
C ARG A 198 3.92 -15.93 -1.14
N ILE A 199 2.97 -15.76 -2.05
CA ILE A 199 1.69 -16.43 -1.97
C ILE A 199 1.90 -17.91 -2.26
N ALA A 200 1.67 -18.75 -1.25
CA ALA A 200 1.94 -20.18 -1.30
C ALA A 200 0.72 -20.95 -1.77
N GLU A 201 -0.45 -20.65 -1.20
CA GLU A 201 -1.70 -21.34 -1.53
C GLU A 201 -2.82 -20.33 -1.67
N LEU A 202 -3.67 -20.57 -2.67
CA LEU A 202 -4.92 -19.88 -2.86
C LEU A 202 -5.97 -20.92 -3.25
N LYS A 203 -6.94 -21.14 -2.37
CA LYS A 203 -8.02 -22.09 -2.59
C LYS A 203 -9.36 -21.41 -2.34
N VAL A 204 -10.30 -21.64 -3.24
CA VAL A 204 -11.70 -21.27 -3.03
C VAL A 204 -12.39 -22.54 -2.54
N LYS A 205 -13.09 -22.44 -1.40
CA LYS A 205 -13.82 -23.56 -0.82
C LYS A 205 -15.15 -23.76 -1.54
N THR A 206 -15.57 -25.00 -1.72
CA THR A 206 -16.87 -25.33 -2.32
C THR A 206 -18.00 -25.09 -1.33
N VAL A 207 -19.24 -25.03 -1.81
CA VAL A 207 -20.42 -24.80 -0.95
C VAL A 207 -20.54 -25.85 0.15
N GLU A 208 -20.24 -27.12 -0.19
CA GLU A 208 -20.24 -28.25 0.75
C GLU A 208 -19.26 -28.07 1.91
N GLU A 209 -18.07 -27.51 1.64
CA GLU A 209 -17.03 -27.24 2.65
C GLU A 209 -17.34 -26.02 3.53
N ILE A 210 -18.31 -25.19 3.15
CA ILE A 210 -18.72 -24.00 3.89
C ILE A 210 -19.86 -24.32 4.87
N GLU A 211 -20.74 -25.26 4.51
CA GLU A 211 -21.88 -25.68 5.33
C GLU A 211 -21.53 -26.77 6.36
N GLY A 212 -20.47 -27.55 6.12
CA GLY A 212 -19.93 -28.56 7.04
C GLY A 212 -19.10 -27.96 8.18
#